data_AF-A0A3Q9K861-F1
#
_entry.id   AF-A0A3Q9K861-F1
#
_cell.length_a   1.000
_cell.length_b   1.000
_cell.length_c   1.000
_cell.angle_alpha   90.00
_cell.angle_beta   90.00
_cell.angle_gamma   90.00
#
_symmetry.space_group_name_H-M   'P 1'
#
loop_
_entity.id
_entity.type
_entity.pdbx_description
1 polymer ?
#
loop_
_entity_poly.entity_id
_entity_poly.type
_entity_poly.pdbx_seq_one_letter_code
_entity_poly.pdbx_strand_id
1 'polypeptide(L)' 'MGVYDVRERVLPVPGAGLLIDGLSGDADPLRPLHDAAPEDSLDRAERACTGTVARPARWSRYVRMLRRLIG' A
#
# COMPACT_ATOMS: atom_id res chain seq x y z
N MET A 1 20.80 -12.96 12.51
CA MET A 1 21.25 -12.27 11.28
C MET A 1 20.80 -10.83 11.34
N GLY A 2 21.60 -9.89 10.82
CA GLY A 2 21.17 -8.48 10.67
C GLY A 2 20.18 -8.34 9.53
N VAL A 3 19.22 -7.42 9.66
CA VAL A 3 18.32 -7.01 8.57
C VAL A 3 18.97 -5.82 7.88
N TYR A 4 19.11 -5.88 6.56
CA TYR A 4 19.78 -4.86 5.76
C TYR A 4 18.78 -4.16 4.85
N ASP A 5 18.92 -2.85 4.74
CA ASP A 5 18.22 -2.04 3.75
C ASP A 5 18.77 -2.32 2.32
N VAL A 6 18.06 -1.84 1.29
CA VAL A 6 18.49 -1.91 -0.12
C VAL A 6 19.87 -1.27 -0.36
N ARG A 7 20.30 -0.35 0.51
CA ARG A 7 21.63 0.26 0.48
C ARG A 7 22.70 -0.51 1.28
N GLU A 8 22.45 -1.78 1.60
CA GLU A 8 23.33 -2.67 2.39
C GLU A 8 23.65 -2.15 3.80
N ARG A 9 22.80 -1.25 4.34
CA ARG A 9 22.95 -0.72 5.71
C ARG A 9 22.19 -1.60 6.68
N VAL A 10 22.80 -1.95 7.81
CA VAL A 10 22.07 -2.66 8.87
C VAL A 10 21.01 -1.75 9.49
N LEU A 11 19.79 -2.25 9.64
CA LEU A 11 18.73 -1.51 10.33
C LEU A 11 19.04 -1.51 11.85
N PRO A 12 19.15 -0.33 12.49
CA PRO A 12 19.44 -0.23 13.92
C PRO A 12 18.19 -0.44 14.78
N VAL A 13 17.30 -1.34 14.39
CA VAL A 13 16.04 -1.63 15.08
C VAL A 13 15.88 -3.14 15.26
N PRO A 14 15.87 -3.65 16.51
CA PRO A 14 15.65 -5.06 16.76
C PRO A 14 14.22 -5.45 16.34
N GLY A 15 14.06 -6.65 15.79
CA GLY A 15 12.74 -7.18 15.40
C GLY A 15 12.20 -6.69 14.05
N ALA A 16 12.94 -5.87 13.30
CA ALA A 16 12.50 -5.42 11.96
C ALA A 16 12.15 -6.57 11.01
N GLY A 17 12.89 -7.67 11.07
CA GLY A 17 12.62 -8.85 10.24
C GLY A 17 11.23 -9.44 10.50
N LEU A 18 10.85 -9.62 11.78
CA LEU A 18 9.53 -10.12 12.15
C LEU A 18 8.39 -9.19 11.70
N LEU A 19 8.60 -7.89 11.75
CA LEU A 19 7.63 -6.92 11.27
C LEU A 19 7.49 -7.00 9.74
N ILE A 20 8.61 -7.06 9.02
CA ILE A 20 8.64 -7.19 7.56
C ILE A 20 7.98 -8.50 7.12
N ASP A 21 8.28 -9.61 7.79
CA ASP A 21 7.67 -10.91 7.50
C ASP A 21 6.14 -10.87 7.69
N GLY A 22 5.67 -10.16 8.72
CA GLY A 22 4.23 -9.94 8.96
C GLY A 22 3.57 -9.09 7.86
N LEU A 23 4.24 -8.04 7.38
CA LEU A 23 3.78 -7.19 6.28
C LEU A 23 3.91 -7.87 4.91
N SER A 24 4.76 -8.89 4.77
CA SER A 24 4.92 -9.62 3.52
C SER A 24 3.96 -10.79 3.37
N GLY A 25 3.21 -11.13 4.43
CA GLY A 25 2.30 -12.28 4.48
C GLY A 25 0.85 -11.95 4.08
N ASP A 26 0.02 -13.00 4.06
CA ASP A 26 -1.41 -12.86 3.70
C ASP A 26 -2.27 -12.07 4.69
N ALA A 27 -1.74 -11.88 5.90
CA ALA A 27 -2.39 -11.13 6.96
C ALA A 27 -2.01 -9.64 6.97
N ASP A 28 -1.28 -9.13 5.96
CA ASP A 28 -0.90 -7.72 5.90
C ASP A 28 -2.14 -6.81 5.88
N PRO A 29 -2.40 -6.03 6.95
CA PRO A 29 -3.54 -5.14 7.01
C PRO A 29 -3.44 -3.96 6.03
N LEU A 30 -2.23 -3.66 5.52
CA LEU A 30 -2.02 -2.56 4.58
C LEU A 30 -2.19 -2.98 3.12
N ARG A 31 -2.21 -4.28 2.83
CA ARG A 31 -2.36 -4.83 1.47
C ARG A 31 -3.56 -4.27 0.72
N PRO A 32 -4.78 -4.15 1.30
CA PRO A 32 -5.91 -3.57 0.60
C PRO A 32 -5.74 -2.08 0.25
N LEU A 33 -4.96 -1.33 1.02
CA LEU A 33 -4.64 0.07 0.72
C LEU A 33 -3.61 0.16 -0.41
N HIS A 34 -2.60 -0.72 -0.39
CA HIS A 34 -1.62 -0.84 -1.46
C HIS A 34 -2.25 -1.22 -2.80
N ASP A 35 -3.22 -2.13 -2.81
CA ASP A 35 -3.92 -2.53 -4.02
C ASP A 35 -4.81 -1.40 -4.57
N ALA A 36 -5.42 -0.59 -3.70
CA ALA A 36 -6.28 0.51 -4.10
C ALA A 36 -5.51 1.75 -4.63
N ALA A 37 -4.28 1.98 -4.19
CA ALA A 37 -3.47 3.12 -4.62
C ALA A 37 -3.18 3.18 -6.14
N PRO A 38 -2.74 2.10 -6.82
CA PRO A 38 -2.55 2.10 -8.26
C PRO A 38 -3.87 2.23 -9.01
N GLU A 39 -4.94 1.57 -8.56
CA GLU A 39 -6.29 1.74 -9.13
C GLU A 39 -6.73 3.20 -9.13
N ASP A 40 -6.50 3.90 -8.01
CA ASP A 40 -6.77 5.34 -7.87
C ASP A 40 -5.97 6.21 -8.83
N SER A 41 -4.69 5.87 -9.02
CA SER A 41 -3.82 6.60 -9.95
C SER A 41 -4.27 6.40 -11.39
N LEU A 42 -4.74 5.20 -11.74
CA LEU A 42 -5.29 4.87 -13.04
C LEU A 42 -6.61 5.59 -13.28
N ASP A 43 -7.52 5.60 -12.31
CA ASP A 43 -8.78 6.36 -12.37
C ASP A 43 -8.52 7.86 -12.59
N ARG A 44 -7.47 8.42 -11.97
CA ARG A 44 -7.06 9.81 -12.19
C ARG A 44 -6.47 10.02 -13.58
N ALA A 45 -5.63 9.09 -14.05
CA ALA A 45 -5.06 9.14 -15.38
C ALA A 45 -6.14 9.03 -16.47
N GLU A 46 -7.09 8.11 -16.32
CA GLU A 46 -8.23 7.96 -17.24
C GLU A 46 -9.06 9.24 -17.27
N ARG A 47 -9.43 9.79 -16.11
CA ARG A 47 -10.16 11.06 -16.03
C ARG A 47 -9.39 12.21 -16.69
N ALA A 48 -8.07 12.26 -16.54
CA ALA A 48 -7.24 13.29 -17.17
C ALA A 48 -7.17 13.14 -18.70
N CYS A 49 -7.16 11.90 -19.21
CA CYS A 49 -7.03 11.62 -20.64
C CYS A 49 -8.36 11.67 -21.40
N THR A 50 -9.46 11.20 -20.80
CA THR A 50 -10.76 11.02 -21.48
C THR A 50 -11.88 11.89 -20.91
N GLY A 51 -11.63 12.56 -19.78
CA GLY A 51 -12.63 13.37 -19.06
C GLY A 51 -13.62 12.55 -18.22
N THR A 52 -13.60 11.21 -18.29
CA THR A 52 -14.48 10.32 -17.52
C THR A 52 -13.74 9.09 -17.03
N VAL A 53 -14.33 8.32 -16.12
CA VAL A 53 -13.79 7.03 -15.66
C VAL A 53 -14.80 5.95 -15.99
N ALA A 54 -14.47 5.06 -16.92
CA ALA A 54 -15.40 4.04 -17.41
C ALA A 54 -15.78 3.02 -16.32
N ARG A 55 -14.86 2.71 -15.39
CA ARG A 55 -15.07 1.78 -14.28
C ARG A 55 -14.41 2.28 -13.01
N PRO A 56 -15.11 3.10 -12.19
CA PRO A 56 -14.52 3.65 -10.99
C PRO A 56 -14.13 2.54 -10.00
N ALA A 57 -12.92 2.67 -9.43
CA ALA A 57 -12.43 1.78 -8.38
C ALA A 57 -13.40 1.78 -7.20
N ARG A 58 -13.87 0.59 -6.80
CA ARG A 58 -14.82 0.44 -5.68
C ARG A 58 -14.07 0.10 -4.41
N TRP A 59 -13.73 1.12 -3.64
CA TRP A 59 -13.02 0.87 -2.39
C TRP A 59 -13.89 0.18 -1.36
N SER A 60 -13.32 -0.82 -0.69
CA SER A 60 -13.94 -1.43 0.48
C SER A 60 -14.05 -0.43 1.63
N ARG A 61 -15.00 -0.65 2.56
CA ARG A 61 -15.15 0.20 3.76
C ARG A 61 -13.85 0.26 4.57
N TYR A 62 -13.11 -0.84 4.60
CA TYR A 62 -11.83 -0.96 5.29
C TYR A 62 -10.77 0.00 4.70
N VAL A 63 -10.60 0.01 3.38
CA VAL A 63 -9.67 0.93 2.69
C VAL A 63 -10.05 2.40 2.95
N ARG A 64 -11.34 2.73 2.95
CA ARG A 64 -11.82 4.08 3.27
C ARG A 64 -11.49 4.50 4.69
N MET A 65 -11.58 3.58 5.65
CA MET A 65 -11.20 3.83 7.05
C MET A 65 -9.68 3.99 7.17
N LEU A 66 -8.89 3.07 6.61
CA LEU A 66 -7.42 3.13 6.64
C LEU A 66 -6.89 4.43 6.04
N ARG A 67 -7.43 4.85 4.88
CA ARG A 67 -7.05 6.12 4.25
C ARG A 67 -7.31 7.32 5.18
N ARG A 68 -8.38 7.30 5.97
CA ARG A 68 -8.67 8.37 6.95
C ARG A 68 -7.73 8.36 8.16
N LEU A 69 -7.09 7.23 8.46
CA LEU A 69 -6.15 7.11 9.58
C LEU A 69 -4.72 7.49 9.15
N ILE A 70 -4.40 7.37 7.87
CA ILE A 70 -3.05 7.56 7.31
C ILE A 70 -2.92 8.92 6.59
N GLY A 71 -4.01 9.47 6.06
CA GLY A 71 -4.06 10.78 5.38
C GLY A 71 -4.62 11.87 6.26
#